data_AF-A0A5A7ZQ71-F1
#
_entry.id   AF-A0A5A7ZQ71-F1
#
_cell.length_a   1.000
_cell.length_b   1.000
_cell.length_c   1.000
_cell.angle_alpha   90.00
_cell.angle_beta   90.00
_cell.angle_gamma   90.00
#
_symmetry.space_group_name_H-M   'P 1'
#
loop_
_entity.id
_entity.type
_entity.pdbx_description
1 polymer ?
#
loop_
_entity_poly.entity_id
_entity_poly.type
_entity_poly.pdbx_seq_one_letter_code
_entity_poly.pdbx_strand_id
1 'polypeptide(L)'
;MCFSPAADLAVGAALLPVGVAALREVRCRREIPFALLPVVFAAHQLIEAAIWPDAKMLSGEMLDLAVRAYLFIAFALLPALVPIAILLLEPRGARLRVAPFVALGAVVSAYLAVVVLTEPVGIIVHPHALEYRHGVTDPWVWGTLYIVAVIGPALMSGYPSIVAFGVINLVGLIVVAIIYFQAFASLWCVIAAVASSLALVHMVSRRRLTDPHRIDGVAPVPVA
;
A
#
# COMPACT_ATOMS: atom_id res chain seq x y z
N MET A 1 11.46 3.26 -12.67
CA MET A 1 12.53 2.25 -12.52
C MET A 1 11.94 0.92 -12.01
N CYS A 2 10.99 0.29 -12.72
CA CYS A 2 10.63 -1.12 -12.48
C CYS A 2 11.53 -1.94 -13.41
N PHE A 3 12.67 -2.38 -12.90
CA PHE A 3 13.78 -2.74 -13.79
C PHE A 3 13.72 -4.17 -14.33
N SER A 4 13.18 -5.13 -13.56
CA SER A 4 13.22 -6.56 -13.89
C SER A 4 12.49 -7.40 -12.83
N PRO A 5 12.13 -8.66 -13.12
CA PRO A 5 11.66 -9.63 -12.12
C PRO A 5 12.61 -9.77 -10.91
N ALA A 6 13.92 -9.58 -11.12
CA ALA A 6 14.89 -9.63 -10.04
C ALA A 6 14.75 -8.45 -9.06
N ALA A 7 14.34 -7.27 -9.55
CA ALA A 7 14.09 -6.11 -8.70
C ALA A 7 12.86 -6.35 -7.81
N ASP A 8 11.76 -6.83 -8.38
CA ASP A 8 10.52 -7.11 -7.64
C ASP A 8 10.76 -8.22 -6.59
N LEU A 9 11.50 -9.26 -6.97
CA LEU A 9 11.92 -10.31 -6.04
C LEU A 9 12.79 -9.76 -4.90
N ALA A 10 13.76 -8.90 -5.21
CA ALA A 10 14.66 -8.31 -4.22
C ALA A 10 13.89 -7.41 -3.24
N VAL A 11 13.01 -6.54 -3.73
CA VAL A 11 12.17 -5.66 -2.89
C VAL A 11 11.23 -6.51 -2.02
N GLY A 12 10.55 -7.49 -2.61
CA GLY A 12 9.64 -8.39 -1.90
C GLY A 12 10.36 -9.17 -0.79
N ALA A 13 11.49 -9.80 -1.11
CA ALA A 13 12.29 -10.55 -0.14
C ALA A 13 12.86 -9.65 0.98
N ALA A 14 13.30 -8.44 0.67
CA ALA A 14 13.81 -7.49 1.65
C ALA A 14 12.72 -6.96 2.60
N LEU A 15 11.46 -6.89 2.15
CA LEU A 15 10.35 -6.42 2.98
C LEU A 15 9.79 -7.47 3.94
N LEU A 16 9.95 -8.77 3.66
CA LEU A 16 9.53 -9.83 4.58
C LEU A 16 10.11 -9.66 6.00
N PRO A 17 11.44 -9.51 6.22
CA PRO A 17 11.97 -9.31 7.56
C PRO A 17 11.50 -7.99 8.20
N VAL A 18 11.28 -6.94 7.40
CA VAL A 18 10.71 -5.66 7.87
C VAL A 18 9.30 -5.86 8.41
N GLY A 19 8.46 -6.60 7.67
CA GLY A 19 7.10 -6.93 8.09
C GLY A 19 7.06 -7.82 9.33
N VAL A 20 7.91 -8.85 9.39
CA VAL A 20 8.04 -9.70 10.59
C VAL A 20 8.48 -8.89 11.81
N ALA A 21 9.47 -8.00 11.65
CA ALA A 21 9.91 -7.12 12.72
C ALA A 21 8.77 -6.18 13.16
N ALA A 22 8.05 -5.55 12.23
CA ALA A 22 6.94 -4.65 12.55
C ALA A 22 5.81 -5.37 13.30
N LEU A 23 5.47 -6.59 12.89
CA LEU A 23 4.45 -7.42 13.56
C LEU A 23 4.87 -7.84 14.97
N ARG A 24 6.16 -8.09 15.21
CA ARG A 24 6.68 -8.38 16.56
C ARG A 24 6.55 -7.19 17.52
N GLU A 25 6.38 -5.97 17.01
CA GLU A 25 6.17 -4.77 17.82
C GLU A 25 4.74 -4.54 18.27
N VAL A 26 3.78 -5.27 17.68
CA VAL A 26 2.36 -5.08 17.93
C VAL A 26 2.07 -5.40 19.39
N ARG A 27 1.48 -4.43 20.11
CA ARG A 27 1.01 -4.59 21.49
C ARG A 27 -0.50 -4.60 21.59
N CYS A 28 -1.21 -4.00 20.64
CA CYS A 28 -2.67 -4.03 20.60
C CYS A 28 -3.21 -4.31 19.19
N ARG A 29 -4.43 -4.84 19.12
CA ARG A 29 -5.06 -5.25 17.84
C ARG A 29 -5.20 -4.12 16.83
N ARG A 30 -5.25 -2.86 17.29
CA ARG A 30 -5.36 -1.67 16.44
C ARG A 30 -4.09 -1.39 15.63
N GLU A 31 -2.94 -1.87 16.07
CA GLU A 31 -1.65 -1.68 15.38
C GLU A 31 -1.45 -2.70 14.25
N ILE A 32 -2.16 -3.84 14.27
CA ILE A 32 -2.00 -4.94 13.32
C ILE A 32 -2.12 -4.47 11.87
N PRO A 33 -3.17 -3.75 11.44
CA PRO A 33 -3.33 -3.41 10.03
C PRO A 33 -2.20 -2.56 9.48
N PHE A 34 -1.63 -1.67 10.30
CA PHE A 34 -0.49 -0.85 9.90
C PHE A 34 0.83 -1.64 9.88
N ALA A 35 1.04 -2.51 10.87
CA ALA A 35 2.20 -3.40 10.92
C ALA A 35 2.20 -4.45 9.80
N LEU A 36 1.03 -4.77 9.23
CA LEU A 36 0.89 -5.68 8.08
C LEU A 36 1.26 -5.04 6.74
N LEU A 37 1.31 -3.71 6.62
CA LEU A 37 1.56 -3.05 5.33
C LEU A 37 2.82 -3.57 4.62
N PRO A 38 3.99 -3.72 5.28
CA PRO A 38 5.18 -4.25 4.62
C PRO A 38 5.01 -5.68 4.12
N VAL A 39 4.24 -6.51 4.82
CA VAL A 39 3.95 -7.89 4.40
C VAL A 39 3.05 -7.91 3.16
N VAL A 40 2.02 -7.05 3.13
CA VAL A 40 1.13 -6.91 1.98
C VAL A 40 1.91 -6.43 0.75
N PHE A 41 2.77 -5.42 0.90
CA PHE A 41 3.63 -4.98 -0.19
C PHE A 41 4.68 -6.02 -0.60
N ALA A 42 5.23 -6.78 0.35
CA ALA A 42 6.13 -7.90 0.03
C ALA A 42 5.43 -8.95 -0.84
N ALA A 43 4.22 -9.38 -0.44
CA ALA A 43 3.43 -10.33 -1.21
C ALA A 43 3.11 -9.79 -2.61
N HIS A 44 2.72 -8.51 -2.71
CA HIS A 44 2.45 -7.85 -3.97
C HIS A 44 3.65 -7.89 -4.93
N GLN A 45 4.85 -7.57 -4.44
CA GLN A 45 6.09 -7.58 -5.22
C GLN A 45 6.52 -8.99 -5.62
N LEU A 46 6.36 -9.98 -4.74
CA LEU A 46 6.66 -11.37 -5.06
C LEU A 46 5.71 -11.96 -6.10
N ILE A 47 4.43 -11.57 -6.06
CA ILE A 47 3.45 -11.94 -7.09
C ILE A 47 3.85 -11.31 -8.43
N GLU A 48 4.23 -10.03 -8.47
CA GLU A 48 4.70 -9.36 -9.69
C GLU A 48 5.91 -10.07 -10.29
N ALA A 49 6.91 -10.41 -9.45
CA ALA A 49 8.09 -11.16 -9.86
C ALA A 49 7.76 -12.50 -10.55
N ALA A 50 6.70 -13.18 -10.12
CA ALA A 50 6.23 -14.44 -10.71
C ALA A 50 5.42 -14.25 -12.01
N ILE A 51 4.78 -13.08 -12.19
CA ILE A 51 3.98 -12.74 -13.37
C ILE A 51 4.86 -12.46 -14.60
N TRP A 52 6.10 -11.99 -14.40
CA TRP A 52 7.00 -11.66 -15.51
C TRP A 52 7.18 -12.84 -16.49
N PRO A 53 7.07 -12.60 -17.82
CA PRO A 53 7.18 -13.68 -18.82
C PRO A 53 8.50 -14.45 -18.73
N ASP A 54 9.59 -13.76 -18.44
CA ASP A 54 10.94 -14.35 -18.36
C ASP A 54 11.11 -15.26 -17.14
N ALA A 55 10.28 -15.13 -16.11
CA ALA A 55 10.33 -15.99 -14.94
C ALA A 55 9.88 -17.43 -15.26
N LYS A 56 9.01 -17.61 -16.27
CA LYS A 56 8.44 -18.91 -16.70
C LYS A 56 7.91 -19.77 -15.53
N MET A 57 7.44 -19.12 -14.46
CA MET A 57 7.04 -19.78 -13.20
C MET A 57 5.59 -20.27 -13.23
N LEU A 58 4.72 -19.65 -14.02
CA LEU A 58 3.27 -19.86 -13.98
C LEU A 58 2.76 -20.39 -15.33
N SER A 59 1.81 -21.33 -15.27
CA SER A 59 1.00 -21.77 -16.41
C SER A 59 -0.15 -20.79 -16.66
N GLY A 60 -0.87 -20.92 -17.79
CA GLY A 60 -1.91 -19.97 -18.21
C GLY A 60 -2.96 -19.64 -17.14
N GLU A 61 -3.57 -20.65 -16.51
CA GLU A 61 -4.57 -20.44 -15.45
C GLU A 61 -3.97 -19.82 -14.17
N MET A 62 -2.77 -20.27 -13.80
CA MET A 62 -2.07 -19.73 -12.62
C MET A 62 -1.61 -18.29 -12.83
N LEU A 63 -1.26 -17.92 -14.07
CA LEU A 63 -0.93 -16.56 -14.44
C LEU A 63 -2.14 -15.63 -14.31
N ASP A 64 -3.32 -16.03 -14.80
CA ASP A 64 -4.55 -15.23 -14.62
C ASP A 64 -4.87 -15.03 -13.14
N LEU A 65 -4.76 -16.09 -12.33
CA LEU A 65 -4.96 -16.01 -10.89
C LEU A 65 -3.96 -15.06 -10.22
N ALA A 66 -2.67 -15.14 -10.58
CA ALA A 66 -1.63 -14.27 -10.03
C ALA A 66 -1.86 -12.80 -10.41
N VAL A 67 -2.23 -12.52 -11.65
CA VAL A 67 -2.58 -11.17 -12.12
C VAL A 67 -3.79 -10.62 -11.39
N ARG A 68 -4.83 -11.44 -11.22
CA ARG A 68 -6.03 -11.04 -10.49
C ARG A 68 -5.73 -10.80 -9.02
N ALA A 69 -4.89 -11.63 -8.39
CA ALA A 69 -4.45 -11.42 -7.01
C ALA A 69 -3.62 -10.13 -6.85
N TYR A 70 -2.69 -9.88 -7.77
CA TYR A 70 -1.91 -8.64 -7.83
C TYR A 70 -2.82 -7.41 -7.89
N LEU A 71 -3.74 -7.38 -8.86
CA LEU A 71 -4.69 -6.29 -9.04
C LEU A 71 -5.65 -6.17 -7.85
N PHE A 72 -6.10 -7.27 -7.27
CA PHE A 72 -6.98 -7.22 -6.11
C PHE A 72 -6.28 -6.59 -4.90
N ILE A 73 -5.01 -6.93 -4.66
CA ILE A 73 -4.22 -6.28 -3.61
C ILE A 73 -4.10 -4.78 -3.90
N ALA A 74 -3.67 -4.41 -5.11
CA ALA A 74 -3.46 -3.01 -5.48
C ALA A 74 -4.74 -2.18 -5.41
N PHE A 75 -5.82 -2.67 -6.02
CA PHE A 75 -7.02 -1.90 -6.31
C PHE A 75 -8.12 -2.07 -5.26
N ALA A 76 -8.27 -3.24 -4.65
CA ALA A 76 -9.30 -3.46 -3.64
C ALA A 76 -8.73 -3.34 -2.23
N LEU A 77 -7.66 -4.09 -1.91
CA LEU A 77 -7.17 -4.17 -0.53
C LEU A 77 -6.57 -2.87 -0.04
N LEU A 78 -5.63 -2.26 -0.77
CA LEU A 78 -4.92 -1.04 -0.33
C LEU A 78 -5.85 0.16 0.00
N PRO A 79 -6.83 0.55 -0.83
CA PRO A 79 -7.67 1.70 -0.54
C PRO A 79 -8.60 1.49 0.66
N ALA A 80 -8.88 0.25 1.06
CA ALA A 80 -9.53 -0.02 2.34
C ALA A 80 -8.51 -0.08 3.49
N LEU A 81 -7.43 -0.85 3.31
CA LEU A 81 -6.47 -1.17 4.36
C LEU A 81 -5.73 0.05 4.88
N VAL A 82 -5.19 0.91 4.00
CA VAL A 82 -4.36 2.06 4.39
C VAL A 82 -5.13 3.07 5.26
N PRO A 83 -6.30 3.61 4.84
CA PRO A 83 -7.02 4.55 5.67
C PRO A 83 -7.53 3.91 6.97
N ILE A 84 -7.93 2.63 6.97
CA ILE A 84 -8.32 1.91 8.20
C ILE A 84 -7.12 1.79 9.15
N ALA A 85 -5.95 1.40 8.63
CA ALA A 85 -4.74 1.26 9.43
C ALA A 85 -4.37 2.58 10.12
N ILE A 86 -4.46 3.70 9.41
CA ILE A 86 -4.17 5.03 9.96
C ILE A 86 -5.24 5.47 10.96
N LEU A 87 -6.54 5.31 10.64
CA LEU A 87 -7.64 5.63 11.55
C LEU A 87 -7.51 4.89 12.88
N LEU A 88 -7.14 3.60 12.83
CA LEU A 88 -6.98 2.77 14.02
C LEU A 88 -5.77 3.19 14.86
N LEU A 89 -4.76 3.83 14.28
CA LEU A 89 -3.62 4.37 15.03
C LEU A 89 -3.90 5.75 15.64
N GLU A 90 -4.82 6.53 15.07
CA GLU A 90 -5.15 7.87 15.57
C GLU A 90 -5.86 7.83 16.95
N PRO A 91 -5.57 8.78 17.85
CA PRO A 91 -6.31 8.97 19.09
C PRO A 91 -7.78 9.27 18.82
N ARG A 92 -8.66 8.89 19.76
CA ARG A 92 -10.13 8.96 19.58
C ARG A 92 -10.62 10.32 19.07
N GLY A 93 -10.06 11.43 19.57
CA GLY A 93 -10.43 12.79 19.16
C GLY A 93 -9.93 13.22 17.77
N ALA A 94 -8.91 12.57 17.21
CA ALA A 94 -8.36 12.88 15.89
C ALA A 94 -8.97 12.03 14.76
N ARG A 95 -9.63 10.91 15.11
CA ARG A 95 -10.22 9.97 14.13
C ARG A 95 -11.20 10.60 13.16
N LEU A 96 -11.96 11.61 13.58
CA LEU A 96 -12.93 12.28 12.72
C LEU A 96 -12.28 12.99 11.53
N ARG A 97 -10.98 13.33 11.62
CA ARG A 97 -10.22 13.91 10.49
C ARG A 97 -9.92 12.86 9.41
N VAL A 98 -9.79 11.59 9.82
CA VAL A 98 -9.41 10.47 8.94
C VAL A 98 -10.62 9.66 8.46
N ALA A 99 -11.72 9.66 9.22
CA ALA A 99 -12.91 8.87 8.94
C ALA A 99 -13.51 9.07 7.52
N PRO A 100 -13.57 10.29 6.94
CA PRO A 100 -14.06 10.48 5.58
C PRO A 100 -13.24 9.70 4.53
N PHE A 101 -11.92 9.58 4.73
CA PHE A 101 -11.05 8.82 3.83
C PHE A 101 -11.28 7.31 3.93
N VAL A 102 -11.70 6.79 5.10
CA VAL A 102 -12.10 5.39 5.25
C VAL A 102 -13.38 5.11 4.48
N ALA A 103 -14.38 6.01 4.57
CA ALA A 103 -15.60 5.88 3.81
C ALA A 103 -15.34 5.93 2.29
N LEU A 104 -14.53 6.90 1.85
CA LEU A 104 -14.11 7.01 0.45
C LEU A 104 -13.34 5.76 -0.01
N GLY A 105 -12.37 5.32 0.79
CA GLY A 105 -11.58 4.12 0.54
C GLY A 105 -12.41 2.86 0.44
N ALA A 106 -13.46 2.72 1.26
CA ALA A 106 -14.39 1.60 1.19
C ALA A 106 -15.21 1.61 -0.12
N VAL A 107 -15.67 2.78 -0.57
CA VAL A 107 -16.40 2.91 -1.85
C VAL A 107 -15.49 2.58 -3.04
N VAL A 108 -14.29 3.15 -3.07
CA VAL A 108 -13.28 2.89 -4.10
C VAL A 108 -12.89 1.41 -4.11
N SER A 109 -12.61 0.85 -2.94
CA SER A 109 -12.27 -0.56 -2.75
C SER A 109 -13.38 -1.47 -3.29
N ALA A 110 -14.64 -1.22 -2.93
CA ALA A 110 -15.76 -2.05 -3.36
C ALA A 110 -15.95 -2.01 -4.88
N TYR A 111 -15.92 -0.82 -5.48
CA TYR A 111 -16.05 -0.67 -6.93
C TYR A 111 -14.90 -1.38 -7.67
N LEU A 112 -13.65 -1.11 -7.28
CA LEU A 112 -12.51 -1.71 -7.95
C LEU A 112 -12.41 -3.22 -7.71
N ALA A 113 -12.86 -3.72 -6.56
CA ALA A 113 -12.99 -5.15 -6.31
C ALA A 113 -13.96 -5.80 -7.30
N VAL A 114 -15.13 -5.18 -7.54
CA VAL A 114 -16.08 -5.67 -8.55
C VAL A 114 -15.41 -5.71 -9.91
N VAL A 115 -14.77 -4.62 -10.34
CA VAL A 115 -14.07 -4.58 -11.64
C VAL A 115 -13.03 -5.69 -11.76
N VAL A 116 -12.17 -5.88 -10.75
CA VAL A 116 -11.13 -6.94 -10.79
C VAL A 116 -11.73 -8.35 -10.79
N LEU A 117 -12.92 -8.55 -10.23
CA LEU A 117 -13.56 -9.87 -10.15
C LEU A 117 -14.46 -10.19 -11.35
N THR A 118 -15.06 -9.18 -12.00
CA THR A 118 -16.05 -9.39 -13.08
C THR A 118 -15.52 -9.07 -14.46
N GLU A 119 -14.57 -8.14 -14.57
CA GLU A 119 -14.05 -7.72 -15.87
C GLU A 119 -12.83 -8.55 -16.31
N PRO A 120 -12.57 -8.65 -17.62
CA PRO A 120 -11.35 -9.24 -18.13
C PRO A 120 -10.13 -8.43 -17.67
N VAL A 121 -9.14 -9.12 -17.13
CA VAL A 121 -7.83 -8.55 -16.79
C VAL A 121 -6.81 -8.97 -17.85
N GLY A 122 -5.88 -8.08 -18.18
CA GLY A 122 -4.84 -8.37 -19.17
C GLY A 122 -3.52 -7.72 -18.79
N ILE A 123 -2.43 -8.22 -19.38
CA ILE A 123 -1.09 -7.66 -19.19
C ILE A 123 -0.55 -7.23 -20.56
N ILE A 124 0.02 -6.03 -20.61
CA ILE A 124 0.91 -5.59 -21.68
C ILE A 124 2.31 -5.50 -21.08
N VAL A 125 3.25 -6.21 -21.69
CA VAL A 125 4.64 -6.26 -21.22
C VAL A 125 5.41 -5.15 -21.93
N HIS A 126 5.98 -4.23 -21.15
CA HIS A 126 6.92 -3.21 -21.61
C HIS A 126 8.35 -3.63 -21.23
N PRO A 127 9.40 -3.03 -21.84
CA PRO A 127 10.79 -3.39 -21.55
C PRO A 127 11.17 -3.30 -20.07
N HIS A 128 10.54 -2.38 -19.33
CA HIS A 128 10.84 -2.08 -17.92
C HIS A 128 9.55 -1.85 -17.11
N ALA A 129 8.45 -2.51 -17.48
CA ALA A 129 7.20 -2.42 -16.74
C ALA A 129 6.17 -3.46 -17.19
N LEU A 130 5.24 -3.76 -16.30
CA LEU A 130 4.00 -4.43 -16.64
C LEU A 130 2.87 -3.41 -16.58
N GLU A 131 2.17 -3.25 -17.70
CA GLU A 131 0.93 -2.49 -17.76
C GLU A 131 -0.24 -3.46 -17.62
N TYR A 132 -1.16 -3.16 -16.70
CA TYR A 132 -2.32 -3.99 -16.45
C TYR A 132 -3.57 -3.35 -17.04
N ARG A 133 -4.19 -4.05 -17.99
CA ARG A 133 -5.46 -3.64 -18.58
C ARG A 133 -6.61 -4.04 -17.65
N HIS A 134 -7.50 -3.08 -17.40
CA HIS A 134 -8.65 -3.23 -16.52
C HIS A 134 -9.89 -2.57 -17.11
N GLY A 135 -11.07 -3.10 -16.78
CA GLY A 135 -12.38 -2.58 -17.23
C GLY A 135 -12.91 -1.37 -16.46
N VAL A 136 -12.07 -0.65 -15.71
CA VAL A 136 -12.49 0.53 -14.94
C VAL A 136 -13.09 1.59 -15.87
N THR A 137 -14.32 2.00 -15.59
CA THR A 137 -14.99 3.14 -16.23
C THR A 137 -14.44 4.43 -15.65
N ASP A 138 -14.20 5.45 -16.47
CA ASP A 138 -13.61 6.73 -16.05
C ASP A 138 -12.35 6.59 -15.15
N PRO A 139 -11.25 6.00 -15.66
CA PRO A 139 -10.05 5.71 -14.87
C PRO A 139 -9.47 6.92 -14.13
N TRP A 140 -9.62 8.12 -14.68
CA TRP A 140 -9.16 9.37 -14.06
C TRP A 140 -9.89 9.72 -12.77
N VAL A 141 -11.21 9.51 -12.73
CA VAL A 141 -12.02 9.81 -11.55
C VAL A 141 -11.67 8.83 -10.44
N TRP A 142 -11.75 7.53 -10.73
CA TRP A 142 -11.45 6.50 -9.73
C TRP A 142 -9.99 6.50 -9.29
N GLY A 143 -9.05 6.78 -10.19
CA GLY A 143 -7.65 6.96 -9.84
C GLY A 143 -7.43 8.13 -8.88
N THR A 144 -8.10 9.27 -9.13
CA THR A 144 -8.01 10.43 -8.22
C THR A 144 -8.61 10.12 -6.85
N LEU A 145 -9.80 9.50 -6.82
CA LEU A 145 -10.45 9.10 -5.56
C LEU A 145 -9.60 8.09 -4.78
N TYR A 146 -8.96 7.14 -5.47
CA TYR A 146 -8.02 6.20 -4.88
C TYR A 146 -6.85 6.91 -4.21
N ILE A 147 -6.20 7.84 -4.93
CA ILE A 147 -5.05 8.58 -4.42
C ILE A 147 -5.44 9.37 -3.17
N VAL A 148 -6.59 10.06 -3.22
CA VAL A 148 -7.11 10.81 -2.07
C VAL A 148 -7.39 9.87 -0.88
N ALA A 149 -7.99 8.71 -1.11
CA ALA A 149 -8.29 7.73 -0.06
C ALA A 149 -7.03 7.13 0.60
N VAL A 150 -5.97 6.88 -0.17
CA VAL A 150 -4.74 6.23 0.31
C VAL A 150 -3.76 7.23 0.92
N ILE A 151 -3.54 8.37 0.27
CA ILE A 151 -2.53 9.37 0.69
C ILE A 151 -3.12 10.38 1.68
N GLY A 152 -4.37 10.83 1.46
CA GLY A 152 -5.06 11.78 2.32
C GLY A 152 -5.02 11.48 3.83
N PRO A 153 -5.34 10.25 4.30
CA PRO A 153 -5.30 9.92 5.72
C PRO A 153 -3.89 10.08 6.31
N ALA A 154 -2.85 9.75 5.54
CA ALA A 154 -1.46 9.81 6.00
C ALA A 154 -0.99 11.26 6.18
N LEU A 155 -1.35 12.14 5.26
CA LEU A 155 -1.03 13.58 5.34
C LEU A 155 -1.78 14.30 6.47
N MET A 156 -2.96 13.80 6.85
CA MET A 156 -3.77 14.34 7.95
C MET A 156 -3.43 13.74 9.32
N SER A 157 -2.51 12.77 9.37
CA SER A 157 -2.13 12.08 10.60
C SER A 157 -1.36 12.98 11.57
N GLY A 158 -1.56 12.77 12.87
CA GLY A 158 -0.79 13.47 13.91
C GLY A 158 0.65 12.97 14.08
N TYR A 159 1.05 11.88 13.39
CA TYR A 159 2.34 11.24 13.59
C TYR A 159 3.32 11.57 12.45
N PRO A 160 4.50 12.17 12.72
CA PRO A 160 5.47 12.57 11.69
C PRO A 160 5.91 11.44 10.77
N SER A 161 6.05 10.21 11.27
CA SER A 161 6.43 9.05 10.45
C SER A 161 5.32 8.60 9.50
N ILE A 162 4.05 8.76 9.87
CA ILE A 162 2.91 8.48 8.99
C ILE A 162 2.78 9.59 7.93
N VAL A 163 2.99 10.85 8.33
CA VAL A 163 3.04 11.97 7.39
C VAL A 163 4.18 11.79 6.38
N ALA A 164 5.37 11.39 6.83
CA ALA A 164 6.50 11.09 5.96
C ALA A 164 6.17 9.97 4.96
N PHE A 165 5.49 8.91 5.40
CA PHE A 165 4.97 7.87 4.49
C PHE A 165 4.05 8.46 3.43
N GLY A 166 3.10 9.32 3.80
CA GLY A 166 2.20 9.99 2.85
C GLY A 166 2.94 10.89 1.87
N VAL A 167 3.89 11.71 2.34
CA VAL A 167 4.68 12.63 1.50
C VAL A 167 5.56 11.87 0.51
N ILE A 168 6.26 10.82 0.94
CA ILE A 168 7.08 9.99 0.04
C ILE A 168 6.22 9.36 -1.05
N ASN A 169 5.04 8.85 -0.69
CA ASN A 169 4.10 8.29 -1.66
C ASN A 169 3.56 9.36 -2.62
N LEU A 170 3.28 10.58 -2.14
CA LEU A 170 2.81 11.68 -2.98
C LEU A 170 3.88 12.17 -3.96
N VAL A 171 5.11 12.35 -3.48
CA VAL A 171 6.23 12.74 -4.34
C VAL A 171 6.52 11.64 -5.35
N GLY A 172 6.54 10.38 -4.91
CA GLY A 172 6.72 9.23 -5.78
C GLY A 172 5.65 9.14 -6.86
N LEU A 173 4.39 9.32 -6.48
CA LEU A 173 3.24 9.39 -7.38
C LEU A 173 3.45 10.47 -8.46
N ILE A 174 3.80 11.70 -8.07
CA ILE A 174 4.02 12.82 -9.00
C ILE A 174 5.17 12.51 -9.96
N VAL A 175 6.30 12.03 -9.43
CA VAL A 175 7.48 11.68 -10.24
C VAL A 175 7.14 10.58 -11.25
N VAL A 176 6.43 9.54 -10.82
CA VAL A 176 6.01 8.43 -11.69
C VAL A 176 5.03 8.92 -12.76
N ALA A 177 4.07 9.77 -12.39
CA ALA A 177 3.11 10.34 -13.34
C ALA A 177 3.78 11.18 -14.43
N ILE A 178 4.88 11.88 -14.11
CA ILE A 178 5.65 12.68 -15.06
C ILE A 178 6.53 11.80 -15.96
N ILE A 179 7.17 10.77 -15.41
CA ILE A 179 8.20 9.99 -16.13
C ILE A 179 7.59 8.83 -16.94
N TYR A 180 6.59 8.13 -16.41
CA TYR A 180 6.13 6.86 -16.98
C TYR A 180 4.66 6.56 -16.66
N PHE A 181 3.75 7.36 -17.24
CA PHE A 181 2.32 7.27 -17.00
C PHE A 181 1.72 5.88 -17.28
N GLN A 182 2.24 5.15 -18.27
CA GLN A 182 1.75 3.83 -18.68
C GLN A 182 2.03 2.71 -17.64
N ALA A 183 3.07 2.86 -16.82
CA ALA A 183 3.48 1.89 -15.80
C ALA A 183 3.20 2.38 -14.37
N PHE A 184 2.29 3.34 -14.25
CA PHE A 184 2.08 4.12 -13.05
C PHE A 184 1.82 3.26 -11.80
N ALA A 185 0.97 2.24 -11.93
CA ALA A 185 0.56 1.41 -10.79
C ALA A 185 1.75 0.62 -10.21
N SER A 186 2.50 -0.10 -11.05
CA SER A 186 3.65 -0.92 -10.64
C SER A 186 4.75 -0.07 -9.99
N LEU A 187 5.10 1.06 -10.62
CA LEU A 187 6.14 1.97 -10.12
C LEU A 187 5.79 2.60 -8.78
N TRP A 188 4.54 3.04 -8.64
CA TRP A 188 4.08 3.62 -7.40
C TRP A 188 4.02 2.57 -6.28
N CYS A 189 3.66 1.32 -6.60
CA CYS A 189 3.69 0.21 -5.64
C CYS A 189 5.09 -0.09 -5.13
N VAL A 190 6.16 0.02 -5.94
CA VAL A 190 7.55 -0.14 -5.46
C VAL A 190 7.91 0.97 -4.46
N ILE A 191 7.53 2.22 -4.76
CA ILE A 191 7.77 3.34 -3.86
C ILE A 191 6.99 3.15 -2.55
N ALA A 192 5.72 2.74 -2.64
CA ALA A 192 4.89 2.44 -1.48
C ALA A 192 5.46 1.29 -0.65
N ALA A 193 6.00 0.26 -1.31
CA ALA A 193 6.66 -0.88 -0.70
C ALA A 193 7.89 -0.42 0.10
N VAL A 194 8.79 0.37 -0.49
CA VAL A 194 9.95 0.94 0.22
C VAL A 194 9.51 1.87 1.36
N ALA A 195 8.55 2.75 1.11
CA ALA A 195 8.00 3.67 2.12
C ALA A 195 7.36 2.92 3.30
N SER A 196 6.79 1.73 3.07
CA SER A 196 6.20 0.90 4.13
C SER A 196 7.22 0.48 5.20
N SER A 197 8.52 0.52 4.91
CA SER A 197 9.55 0.33 5.95
C SER A 197 9.49 1.37 7.07
N LEU A 198 8.95 2.57 6.80
CA LEU A 198 8.65 3.55 7.84
C LEU A 198 7.62 3.06 8.85
N ALA A 199 6.80 2.07 8.49
CA ALA A 199 5.90 1.42 9.44
C ALA A 199 6.68 0.71 10.55
N LEU A 200 7.81 0.07 10.23
CA LEU A 200 8.71 -0.51 11.23
C LEU A 200 9.32 0.59 12.12
N VAL A 201 9.84 1.67 11.52
CA VAL A 201 10.41 2.80 12.27
C VAL A 201 9.38 3.37 13.25
N HIS A 202 8.16 3.55 12.79
CA HIS A 202 7.04 3.99 13.59
C HIS A 202 6.76 3.03 14.76
N MET A 203 6.63 1.73 14.50
CA MET A 203 6.37 0.72 15.53
C MET A 203 7.49 0.62 16.56
N VAL A 204 8.75 0.68 16.12
CA VAL A 204 9.93 0.69 17.01
C VAL A 204 9.98 1.97 17.85
N SER A 205 9.66 3.13 17.27
CA SER A 205 9.64 4.40 18.01
C SER A 205 8.60 4.39 19.14
N ARG A 206 7.46 3.69 18.95
CA ARG A 206 6.43 3.51 19.97
C ARG A 206 6.81 2.52 21.07
N ARG A 207 7.89 1.73 20.95
CA ARG A 207 8.39 0.87 22.05
C ARG A 207 8.65 1.65 23.34
N ARG A 208 8.97 2.94 23.23
CA ARG A 208 9.30 3.81 24.37
C ARG A 208 8.08 4.39 25.09
N LEU A 209 6.87 4.24 24.52
CA LEU A 209 5.63 4.72 25.11
C LEU A 209 5.07 3.68 26.08
N THR A 210 4.51 4.12 27.21
CA THR A 210 3.80 3.22 28.14
C THR A 210 2.51 2.70 27.51
N ASP A 211 2.11 1.48 27.86
CA ASP A 211 0.94 0.79 27.28
C ASP A 211 -0.36 1.63 27.27
N PRO A 212 -0.69 2.45 28.30
CA PRO A 212 -1.86 3.33 28.25
C PRO A 212 -1.82 4.33 27.09
N HIS A 213 -0.66 4.92 26.81
CA HIS A 213 -0.50 5.88 25.71
C HIS A 213 -0.59 5.20 24.34
N ARG A 214 -0.16 3.94 24.21
CA ARG A 214 -0.35 3.15 22.98
C ARG A 214 -1.81 2.76 22.77
N ILE A 215 -2.53 2.44 23.84
CA ILE A 215 -3.95 2.08 23.79
C ILE A 215 -4.82 3.30 23.46
N ASP A 216 -4.49 4.48 24.00
CA ASP A 216 -5.27 5.69 23.79
C ASP A 216 -4.83 6.51 22.55
N GLY A 217 -3.66 6.21 21.97
CA GLY A 217 -3.15 6.85 20.77
C GLY A 217 -2.55 8.24 21.02
N VAL A 218 -2.10 8.53 22.24
CA VAL A 218 -1.54 9.85 22.57
C VAL A 218 -0.24 10.09 21.79
N ALA A 219 -0.11 11.23 21.12
CA ALA A 219 1.13 11.61 20.46
C ALA A 219 2.25 11.77 21.51
N PRO A 220 3.51 11.36 21.24
CA PRO A 220 4.60 11.59 22.17
C PRO A 220 4.68 13.10 22.46
N VAL A 221 4.65 13.48 23.75
CA VAL A 221 5.06 14.83 24.15
C VAL A 221 6.55 14.93 23.79
N PRO A 222 7.00 15.97 23.04
CA PRO A 222 8.42 16.16 22.83
C PRO A 222 9.09 16.29 24.20
N VAL A 223 10.04 15.41 24.49
CA VAL A 223 10.90 15.59 25.67
C VAL A 223 11.72 16.84 25.39
N ALA A 224 11.48 17.88 26.19
CA ALA A 224 12.20 19.16 26.14
C ALA A 224 13.69 18.97 26.46
#